data_AF-L5L5C3-F1
#
_entry.id   AF-L5L5C3-F1
#
_cell.length_a   1.000
_cell.length_b   1.000
_cell.length_c   1.000
_cell.angle_alpha   90.00
_cell.angle_beta   90.00
_cell.angle_gamma   90.00
#
_symmetry.space_group_name_H-M   'P 1'
#
loop_
_entity.id
_entity.type
_entity.pdbx_description
1 polymer ?
#
loop_
_entity_poly.entity_id
_entity_poly.type
_entity_poly.pdbx_seq_one_letter_code
_entity_poly.pdbx_strand_id
1 'polypeptide(L)'
;MSLLCAPQAQPMNSSCPGLMCVFKGYLSTGLVQRFLFNLQIYGVLGLFWTLNWVLALGQCVLAGAFASFYWAFHKPRDIPTFPLSAAFIRTLRYHTGSLAFGALILSLVQIARVILEYIDHKLRGAQNPAARCIMCCFKCCLWCLEKFIKFLNRNAYIMIAIYGKNFCVSAKNAFMLLMRNIVRVVVLDKVTDLLLLFGKLLVVGCVGLGKNFESPHLNYYWLPIMTSILGAYVIASGFFSVFGMCVDTLFLCFLEDLERNDGSPDRPYYMSKALLKILGKKNETPPGDKRKK
;
A
#
# COMPACT_ATOMS: atom_id res chain seq x y z
N MET A 1 52.15 15.92 15.62
CA MET A 1 52.22 14.53 15.12
C MET A 1 51.37 13.67 16.04
N SER A 2 50.14 13.34 15.64
CA SER A 2 49.23 12.52 16.46
C SER A 2 49.62 11.04 16.32
N LEU A 3 50.20 10.46 17.38
CA LEU A 3 50.48 9.02 17.43
C LEU A 3 49.16 8.23 17.50
N LEU A 4 49.00 7.22 16.63
CA LEU A 4 47.99 6.18 16.82
C LEU A 4 48.48 5.24 17.91
N CYS A 5 47.67 5.03 18.96
CA CYS A 5 47.92 4.02 19.97
C CYS A 5 47.01 2.82 19.74
N ALA A 6 47.57 1.60 19.83
CA ALA A 6 46.79 0.37 19.76
C ALA A 6 46.08 0.12 21.10
N PRO A 7 44.75 -0.12 21.13
CA PRO A 7 43.98 -0.21 22.37
C PRO A 7 44.33 -1.41 23.27
N GLN A 8 45.06 -2.39 22.73
CA GLN A 8 45.50 -3.59 23.45
C GLN A 8 46.99 -3.55 23.85
N ALA A 9 47.73 -2.52 23.43
CA ALA A 9 49.13 -2.37 23.83
C ALA A 9 49.19 -1.63 25.18
N GLN A 10 49.87 -2.21 26.17
CA GLN A 10 50.16 -1.49 27.41
C GLN A 10 51.02 -0.26 27.07
N PRO A 11 50.72 0.93 27.63
CA PRO A 11 51.51 2.13 27.39
C PRO A 11 52.81 2.03 28.18
N MET A 12 53.78 1.24 27.71
CA MET A 12 55.17 1.36 28.14
C MET A 12 55.79 2.52 27.37
N ASN A 13 55.50 3.75 27.80
CA ASN A 13 56.31 4.88 27.40
C ASN A 13 56.79 5.63 28.65
N SER A 14 58.05 5.37 29.01
CA SER A 14 58.75 5.91 30.17
C SER A 14 58.93 7.44 30.15
N SER A 15 58.57 8.11 29.05
CA SER A 15 58.77 9.55 28.88
C SER A 15 57.59 10.44 29.30
N CYS A 16 56.37 9.91 29.53
CA CYS A 16 55.20 10.73 29.90
C CYS A 16 54.15 9.94 30.71
N PRO A 17 54.17 10.00 32.06
CA PRO A 17 53.34 9.17 32.95
C PRO A 17 51.84 9.56 33.04
N GLY A 18 51.23 10.07 31.96
CA GLY A 18 49.82 10.53 31.98
C GLY A 18 49.06 10.46 30.65
N LEU A 19 49.61 9.84 29.59
CA LEU A 19 48.88 9.71 28.33
C LEU A 19 47.78 8.64 28.41
N MET A 20 46.54 9.08 28.26
CA MET A 20 45.37 8.20 28.12
C MET A 20 45.04 8.02 26.63
N CYS A 21 44.82 6.77 26.21
CA CYS A 21 44.26 6.51 24.89
C CYS A 21 42.77 6.83 24.91
N VAL A 22 42.37 7.90 24.22
CA VAL A 22 40.95 8.26 24.06
C VAL A 22 40.46 7.75 22.71
N PHE A 23 39.30 7.09 22.69
CA PHE A 23 38.67 6.68 21.45
C PHE A 23 38.33 7.92 20.60
N LYS A 24 39.00 8.05 19.46
CA LYS A 24 38.80 9.17 18.53
C LYS A 24 37.82 8.82 17.39
N GLY A 25 37.72 7.55 17.04
CA GLY A 25 36.86 7.06 15.95
C GLY A 25 37.39 5.77 15.34
N TYR A 26 36.53 5.08 14.61
CA TYR A 26 36.94 3.92 13.80
C TYR A 26 37.77 4.38 12.60
N LEU A 27 38.79 3.60 12.21
CA LEU A 27 39.60 3.88 11.03
C LEU A 27 38.71 3.77 9.76
N SER A 28 38.39 4.91 9.15
CA SER A 28 37.42 5.04 8.06
C SER A 28 37.85 4.41 6.71
N THR A 29 39.02 3.78 6.64
CA THR A 29 39.69 3.35 5.40
C THR A 29 39.74 1.84 5.19
N GLY A 30 38.94 1.06 5.93
CA GLY A 30 38.89 -0.40 5.79
C GLY A 30 37.88 -0.92 4.76
N LEU A 31 38.19 -2.03 4.08
CA LEU A 31 37.29 -2.79 3.20
C LEU A 31 35.96 -3.16 3.90
N VAL A 32 36.05 -3.46 5.20
CA VAL A 32 34.90 -3.79 6.06
C VAL A 32 33.91 -2.63 6.18
N GLN A 33 34.37 -1.39 6.39
CA GLN A 33 33.47 -0.23 6.51
C GLN A 33 32.72 0.04 5.20
N ARG A 34 33.40 -0.14 4.06
CA ARG A 34 32.79 -0.01 2.73
C ARG A 34 31.75 -1.10 2.47
N PHE A 35 32.04 -2.34 2.91
CA PHE A 35 31.11 -3.45 2.85
C PHE A 35 29.87 -3.21 3.75
N LEU A 36 30.06 -2.74 4.98
CA LEU A 36 28.98 -2.40 5.91
C LEU A 36 28.07 -1.30 5.35
N PHE A 37 28.64 -0.24 4.77
CA PHE A 37 27.86 0.82 4.13
C PHE A 37 27.06 0.30 2.92
N ASN A 38 27.66 -0.53 2.07
CA ASN A 38 26.95 -1.15 0.96
C ASN A 38 25.81 -2.05 1.44
N LEU A 39 26.04 -2.87 2.47
CA LEU A 39 25.02 -3.71 3.09
C LEU A 39 23.86 -2.89 3.67
N GLN A 40 24.14 -1.75 4.29
CA GLN A 40 23.10 -0.83 4.78
C GLN A 40 22.23 -0.30 3.63
N ILE A 41 22.84 0.09 2.51
CA ILE A 41 22.10 0.54 1.32
C ILE A 41 21.24 -0.60 0.77
N TYR A 42 21.81 -1.79 0.57
CA TYR A 42 21.05 -2.96 0.13
C TYR A 42 19.92 -3.31 1.11
N GLY A 43 20.16 -3.18 2.41
CA GLY A 43 19.16 -3.40 3.44
C GLY A 43 17.99 -2.41 3.36
N VAL A 44 18.26 -1.13 3.16
CA VAL A 44 17.20 -0.11 2.99
C VAL A 44 16.43 -0.31 1.69
N LEU A 45 17.13 -0.54 0.58
CA LEU A 45 16.48 -0.80 -0.72
C LEU A 45 15.62 -2.07 -0.68
N GLY A 46 16.15 -3.14 -0.09
CA GLY A 46 15.45 -4.39 0.14
C GLY A 46 14.25 -4.21 1.07
N LEU A 47 14.36 -3.40 2.13
CA LEU A 47 13.25 -3.10 3.04
C LEU A 47 12.11 -2.37 2.32
N PHE A 48 12.41 -1.32 1.53
CA PHE A 48 11.39 -0.63 0.74
C PHE A 48 10.69 -1.57 -0.24
N TRP A 49 11.46 -2.40 -0.93
CA TRP A 49 10.91 -3.35 -1.89
C TRP A 49 10.04 -4.42 -1.24
N THR A 50 10.53 -5.03 -0.16
CA THR A 50 9.80 -6.06 0.60
C THR A 50 8.52 -5.51 1.22
N LEU A 51 8.53 -4.29 1.78
CA LEU A 51 7.32 -3.64 2.28
C LEU A 51 6.28 -3.45 1.17
N ASN A 52 6.68 -2.93 0.01
CA ASN A 52 5.76 -2.80 -1.12
C ASN A 52 5.28 -4.15 -1.65
N TRP A 53 6.11 -5.19 -1.60
CA TRP A 53 5.72 -6.55 -1.98
C TRP A 53 4.69 -7.15 -1.01
N VAL A 54 4.88 -6.98 0.30
CA VAL A 54 3.90 -7.41 1.32
C VAL A 54 2.56 -6.69 1.13
N LEU A 55 2.59 -5.39 0.84
CA LEU A 55 1.38 -4.63 0.53
C LEU A 55 0.70 -5.14 -0.76
N ALA A 56 1.47 -5.42 -1.81
CA ALA A 56 0.96 -5.97 -3.07
C ALA A 56 0.32 -7.36 -2.87
N LEU A 57 0.95 -8.20 -2.05
CA LEU A 57 0.42 -9.50 -1.63
C LEU A 57 -0.92 -9.34 -0.93
N GLY A 58 -1.01 -8.46 0.09
CA GLY A 58 -2.25 -8.17 0.79
C GLY A 58 -3.37 -7.70 -0.14
N GLN A 59 -3.07 -6.76 -1.04
CA GLN A 59 -4.04 -6.26 -2.02
C GLN A 59 -4.55 -7.36 -2.95
N CYS A 60 -3.65 -8.16 -3.53
CA CYS A 60 -4.03 -9.24 -4.45
C CYS A 60 -4.86 -10.34 -3.76
N VAL A 61 -4.53 -10.66 -2.50
CA VAL A 61 -5.27 -11.66 -1.71
C VAL A 61 -6.68 -11.19 -1.37
N LEU A 62 -6.81 -9.94 -0.91
CA LEU A 62 -8.10 -9.32 -0.65
C LEU A 62 -8.94 -9.25 -1.94
N ALA A 63 -8.33 -8.79 -3.04
CA ALA A 63 -9.01 -8.77 -4.34
C ALA A 63 -9.47 -10.16 -4.77
N GLY A 64 -8.63 -11.19 -4.60
CA GLY A 64 -8.97 -12.57 -4.93
C GLY A 64 -10.16 -13.09 -4.12
N ALA A 65 -10.23 -12.77 -2.83
CA ALA A 65 -11.35 -13.15 -1.98
C ALA A 65 -12.65 -12.43 -2.38
N PHE A 66 -12.61 -11.10 -2.57
CA PHE A 66 -13.78 -10.32 -2.97
C PHE A 66 -14.27 -10.64 -4.38
N ALA A 67 -13.35 -10.89 -5.33
CA ALA A 67 -13.71 -11.34 -6.67
C ALA A 67 -14.38 -12.72 -6.64
N SER A 68 -13.86 -13.66 -5.82
CA SER A 68 -14.50 -14.98 -5.65
C SER A 68 -15.92 -14.86 -5.11
N PHE A 69 -16.16 -13.89 -4.21
CA PHE A 69 -17.51 -13.57 -3.74
C PHE A 69 -18.38 -12.97 -4.85
N TYR A 70 -17.87 -11.97 -5.59
CA TYR A 70 -18.64 -11.27 -6.63
C TYR A 70 -19.12 -12.26 -7.70
N TRP A 71 -18.18 -13.04 -8.25
CA TRP A 71 -18.39 -13.96 -9.37
C TRP A 71 -19.04 -15.31 -8.98
N ALA A 72 -19.43 -15.50 -7.71
CA ALA A 72 -20.21 -16.66 -7.30
C ALA A 72 -21.69 -16.49 -7.71
N PHE A 73 -22.28 -17.44 -8.45
CA PHE A 73 -23.71 -17.38 -8.77
C PHE A 73 -24.58 -17.72 -7.57
N HIS A 74 -24.37 -18.87 -6.95
CA HIS A 74 -25.13 -19.33 -5.79
C HIS A 74 -24.38 -19.04 -4.51
N LYS A 75 -24.74 -17.93 -3.86
CA LYS A 75 -24.17 -17.53 -2.57
C LYS A 75 -24.97 -18.21 -1.44
N PRO A 76 -24.36 -18.95 -0.49
CA PRO A 76 -22.91 -19.13 -0.26
C PRO A 76 -22.27 -20.38 -0.90
N ARG A 77 -23.03 -21.23 -1.59
CA ARG A 77 -22.57 -22.56 -2.05
C ARG A 77 -21.33 -22.53 -2.96
N ASP A 78 -21.21 -21.52 -3.82
CA ASP A 78 -20.12 -21.40 -4.79
C ASP A 78 -18.91 -20.62 -4.22
N ILE A 79 -18.97 -20.21 -2.94
CA ILE A 79 -17.88 -19.49 -2.27
C ILE A 79 -17.02 -20.50 -1.51
N PRO A 80 -15.67 -20.47 -1.65
CA PRO A 80 -14.79 -21.31 -0.84
C PRO A 80 -15.02 -21.10 0.65
N THR A 81 -14.95 -22.16 1.46
CA THR A 81 -15.14 -22.08 2.93
C THR A 81 -14.16 -21.11 3.61
N PHE A 82 -12.92 -21.04 3.10
CA PHE A 82 -11.89 -20.10 3.56
C PHE A 82 -11.36 -19.28 2.37
N PRO A 83 -12.11 -18.26 1.92
CA PRO A 83 -11.80 -17.55 0.69
C PRO A 83 -10.48 -16.77 0.77
N LEU A 84 -10.15 -16.23 1.96
CA LEU A 84 -8.88 -15.54 2.21
C LEU A 84 -7.69 -16.50 2.13
N SER A 85 -7.76 -17.64 2.82
CA SER A 85 -6.68 -18.63 2.84
C SER A 85 -6.44 -19.21 1.45
N ALA A 86 -7.51 -19.53 0.72
CA ALA A 86 -7.43 -20.01 -0.64
C ALA A 86 -6.82 -18.96 -1.59
N ALA A 87 -7.25 -17.69 -1.48
CA ALA A 87 -6.68 -16.59 -2.25
C ALA A 87 -5.20 -16.34 -1.91
N PHE A 88 -4.82 -16.46 -0.64
CA PHE A 88 -3.44 -16.34 -0.17
C PHE A 88 -2.52 -17.38 -0.79
N ILE A 89 -2.89 -18.66 -0.69
CA ILE A 89 -2.11 -19.77 -1.27
C ILE A 89 -1.99 -19.63 -2.79
N ARG A 90 -3.10 -19.31 -3.48
CA ARG A 90 -3.11 -19.09 -4.93
C ARG A 90 -2.19 -17.93 -5.32
N THR A 91 -2.24 -16.83 -4.58
CA THR A 91 -1.41 -15.64 -4.86
C THR A 91 0.08 -15.94 -4.68
N LEU A 92 0.46 -16.61 -3.59
CA LEU A 92 1.86 -16.99 -3.36
C LEU A 92 2.37 -17.98 -4.41
N ARG A 93 1.55 -18.95 -4.81
CA ARG A 93 1.97 -20.00 -5.75
C ARG A 93 2.10 -19.49 -7.19
N TYR A 94 1.20 -18.62 -7.63
CA TYR A 94 1.08 -18.27 -9.06
C TYR A 94 1.38 -16.80 -9.39
N HIS A 95 1.31 -15.88 -8.43
CA HIS A 95 1.32 -14.44 -8.72
C HIS A 95 2.49 -13.67 -8.08
N THR A 96 3.29 -14.31 -7.22
CA THR A 96 4.43 -13.70 -6.53
C THR A 96 5.35 -12.88 -7.44
N GLY A 97 5.71 -13.38 -8.63
CA GLY A 97 6.59 -12.67 -9.55
C GLY A 97 5.98 -11.38 -10.12
N SER A 98 4.69 -11.40 -10.46
CA SER A 98 3.98 -10.20 -10.95
C SER A 98 3.82 -9.14 -9.84
N LEU A 99 3.59 -9.58 -8.61
CA LEU A 99 3.53 -8.69 -7.45
C LEU A 99 4.91 -8.10 -7.11
N ALA A 100 5.97 -8.91 -7.19
CA ALA A 100 7.36 -8.47 -6.98
C ALA A 100 7.78 -7.42 -8.00
N PHE A 101 7.40 -7.61 -9.28
CA PHE A 101 7.66 -6.64 -10.34
C PHE A 101 6.92 -5.30 -10.11
N GLY A 102 5.61 -5.35 -9.82
CA GLY A 102 4.85 -4.13 -9.49
C GLY A 102 5.39 -3.40 -8.25
N ALA A 103 5.76 -4.15 -7.21
CA ALA A 103 6.36 -3.62 -5.99
C ALA A 103 7.73 -2.98 -6.26
N LEU A 104 8.54 -3.53 -7.17
CA LEU A 104 9.83 -2.98 -7.56
C LEU A 104 9.66 -1.63 -8.26
N ILE A 105 8.73 -1.52 -9.22
CA ILE A 105 8.44 -0.25 -9.92
C ILE A 105 8.05 0.83 -8.91
N LEU A 106 7.14 0.52 -7.98
CA LEU A 106 6.73 1.47 -6.96
C LEU A 106 7.88 1.88 -6.03
N SER A 107 8.72 0.92 -5.66
CA SER A 107 9.86 1.16 -4.77
C SER A 107 10.90 2.08 -5.42
N LEU A 108 11.21 1.89 -6.70
CA LEU A 108 12.12 2.77 -7.44
C LEU A 108 11.65 4.23 -7.44
N VAL A 109 10.36 4.47 -7.65
CA VAL A 109 9.77 5.81 -7.62
C VAL A 109 9.81 6.41 -6.20
N GLN A 110 9.50 5.61 -5.18
CA GLN A 110 9.58 6.07 -3.78
C GLN A 110 11.01 6.42 -3.37
N ILE A 111 11.99 5.60 -3.74
CA ILE A 111 13.40 5.86 -3.47
C ILE A 111 13.85 7.15 -4.17
N ALA A 112 13.48 7.34 -5.44
CA ALA A 112 13.78 8.58 -6.17
C ALA A 112 13.20 9.81 -5.46
N ARG A 113 11.97 9.72 -4.93
CA ARG A 113 11.34 10.80 -4.17
C ARG A 113 12.07 11.09 -2.85
N VAL A 114 12.44 10.06 -2.09
CA VAL A 114 13.20 10.21 -0.83
C VAL A 114 14.56 10.86 -1.10
N ILE A 115 15.26 10.45 -2.16
CA ILE A 115 16.54 11.06 -2.56
C ILE A 115 16.35 12.53 -2.92
N LEU A 116 15.29 12.87 -3.66
CA LEU A 116 15.01 14.26 -4.03
C LEU A 116 14.67 15.14 -2.80
N GLU A 117 13.89 14.61 -1.85
CA GLU A 117 13.61 15.28 -0.57
C GLU A 117 14.90 15.48 0.26
N TYR A 118 15.78 14.49 0.28
CA TYR A 118 17.10 14.58 0.94
C TYR A 118 18.00 15.66 0.31
N ILE A 119 18.10 15.67 -1.02
CA ILE A 119 18.90 16.67 -1.76
C ILE A 119 18.35 18.08 -1.51
N ASP A 120 17.03 18.26 -1.57
CA ASP A 120 16.40 19.54 -1.26
C ASP A 120 16.74 20.00 0.15
N HIS A 121 16.60 19.13 1.15
CA HIS A 121 16.92 19.45 2.54
C HIS A 121 18.39 19.90 2.70
N LYS A 122 19.32 19.22 2.01
CA LYS A 122 20.75 19.55 2.07
C LYS A 122 21.08 20.88 1.37
N LEU A 123 20.38 21.21 0.29
CA LEU A 123 20.63 22.40 -0.51
C LEU A 123 19.90 23.65 -0.01
N ARG A 124 18.98 23.54 0.97
CA ARG A 124 18.17 24.67 1.46
C ARG A 124 18.92 25.95 1.81
N GLY A 125 20.19 25.88 2.21
CA GLY A 125 21.03 27.04 2.53
C GLY A 125 21.74 27.71 1.34
N ALA A 126 21.69 27.15 0.13
CA ALA A 126 22.52 27.57 -1.00
C ALA A 126 21.77 27.66 -2.35
N GLN A 127 20.43 27.64 -2.38
CA GLN A 127 19.68 27.59 -3.64
C GLN A 127 19.40 28.98 -4.24
N ASN A 128 19.80 29.13 -5.50
CA ASN A 128 19.29 30.17 -6.41
C ASN A 128 17.79 29.95 -6.72
N PRO A 129 17.02 31.01 -7.02
CA PRO A 129 15.59 30.90 -7.32
C PRO A 129 15.25 29.93 -8.46
N ALA A 130 16.10 29.85 -9.49
CA ALA A 130 15.95 28.88 -10.59
C ALA A 130 16.07 27.42 -10.10
N ALA A 131 17.04 27.12 -9.23
CA ALA A 131 17.21 25.78 -8.67
C ALA A 131 16.01 25.37 -7.79
N ARG A 132 15.44 26.33 -7.04
CA ARG A 132 14.24 26.11 -6.24
C ARG A 132 13.02 25.80 -7.10
N CYS A 133 12.85 26.49 -8.23
CA CYS A 133 11.77 26.22 -9.19
C CYS A 133 11.90 24.80 -9.78
N ILE A 134 13.10 24.42 -10.23
CA ILE A 134 13.36 23.09 -10.81
C ILE A 134 13.11 21.98 -9.78
N MET A 135 13.58 22.15 -8.54
CA MET A 135 13.33 21.19 -7.45
C MET A 135 11.83 21.05 -7.14
N CYS A 136 11.08 22.14 -7.17
CA CYS A 136 9.63 22.11 -7.00
C CYS A 136 8.95 21.30 -8.11
N CYS A 137 9.35 21.50 -9.37
CA CYS A 137 8.84 20.76 -10.51
C CYS A 137 9.10 19.25 -10.37
N PHE A 138 10.34 18.84 -10.11
CA PHE A 138 10.67 17.41 -9.94
C PHE A 138 9.92 16.76 -8.78
N LYS A 139 9.76 17.47 -7.65
CA LYS A 139 8.98 16.96 -6.51
C LYS A 139 7.53 16.73 -6.88
N CYS A 140 6.93 17.69 -7.60
CA CYS A 140 5.55 17.55 -8.09
C CYS A 140 5.43 16.37 -9.06
N CYS A 141 6.33 16.26 -10.04
CA CYS A 141 6.32 15.17 -11.02
C CYS A 141 6.48 13.79 -10.36
N LEU A 142 7.44 13.62 -9.44
CA LEU A 142 7.63 12.35 -8.74
C LEU A 142 6.49 12.03 -7.79
N TRP A 143 5.88 13.03 -7.14
CA TRP A 143 4.69 12.83 -6.32
C TRP A 143 3.50 12.35 -7.16
N CYS A 144 3.26 12.99 -8.31
CA CYS A 144 2.24 12.58 -9.27
C CYS A 144 2.50 11.17 -9.80
N LEU A 145 3.76 10.86 -10.17
CA LEU A 145 4.16 9.55 -10.65
C LEU A 145 3.96 8.48 -9.58
N GLU A 146 4.34 8.73 -8.33
CA GLU A 146 4.14 7.79 -7.23
C GLU A 146 2.65 7.49 -7.04
N LYS A 147 1.79 8.52 -7.06
CA LYS A 147 0.34 8.37 -6.96
C LYS A 147 -0.22 7.56 -8.13
N PHE A 148 0.22 7.87 -9.35
CA PHE A 148 -0.19 7.15 -10.55
C PHE A 148 0.24 5.68 -10.53
N ILE A 149 1.48 5.38 -10.16
CA ILE A 149 1.98 4.00 -10.05
C ILE A 149 1.24 3.24 -8.94
N LYS A 150 0.95 3.87 -7.79
CA LYS A 150 0.11 3.26 -6.74
C LYS A 150 -1.28 2.90 -7.26
N PHE A 151 -1.91 3.80 -8.00
CA PHE A 151 -3.21 3.57 -8.63
C PHE A 151 -3.13 2.42 -9.66
N LEU A 152 -2.15 2.45 -10.56
CA LEU A 152 -1.96 1.43 -11.58
C LEU A 152 -1.72 0.05 -10.95
N ASN A 153 -0.80 -0.05 -9.99
CA ASN A 153 -0.48 -1.29 -9.29
C ASN A 153 -1.71 -1.88 -8.60
N ARG A 154 -2.45 -1.07 -7.84
CA ARG A 154 -3.63 -1.52 -7.09
C ARG A 154 -4.66 -2.16 -8.03
N ASN A 155 -4.97 -1.49 -9.14
CA ASN A 155 -5.94 -1.97 -10.13
C ASN A 155 -5.40 -3.17 -10.95
N ALA A 156 -4.10 -3.20 -11.25
CA ALA A 156 -3.45 -4.33 -11.89
C ALA A 156 -3.54 -5.59 -11.02
N TYR A 157 -3.32 -5.48 -9.70
CA TYR A 157 -3.41 -6.60 -8.78
C TYR A 157 -4.83 -7.18 -8.69
N ILE A 158 -5.86 -6.34 -8.81
CA ILE A 158 -7.25 -6.81 -8.92
C ILE A 158 -7.43 -7.64 -10.19
N MET A 159 -6.97 -7.14 -11.34
CA MET A 159 -7.05 -7.89 -12.60
C MET A 159 -6.22 -9.19 -12.59
N ILE A 160 -5.06 -9.20 -11.93
CA ILE A 160 -4.28 -10.42 -11.69
C ILE A 160 -5.09 -11.41 -10.86
N ALA A 161 -5.78 -10.96 -9.80
CA ALA A 161 -6.58 -11.83 -8.95
C ALA A 161 -7.80 -12.45 -9.66
N ILE A 162 -8.38 -11.72 -10.62
CA ILE A 162 -9.52 -12.18 -11.43
C ILE A 162 -9.05 -13.12 -12.55
N TYR A 163 -8.04 -12.73 -13.33
CA TYR A 163 -7.68 -13.38 -14.59
C TYR A 163 -6.39 -14.19 -14.56
N GLY A 164 -5.54 -13.99 -13.56
CA GLY A 164 -4.25 -14.67 -13.43
C GLY A 164 -3.24 -14.33 -14.54
N LYS A 165 -3.38 -13.19 -15.22
CA LYS A 165 -2.43 -12.72 -16.25
C LYS A 165 -1.23 -12.01 -15.62
N ASN A 166 -0.16 -11.86 -16.40
CA ASN A 166 1.02 -11.12 -15.95
C ASN A 166 0.72 -9.63 -15.67
N PHE A 167 1.62 -8.98 -14.92
CA PHE A 167 1.43 -7.60 -14.45
C PHE A 167 1.10 -6.61 -15.58
N CYS A 168 1.88 -6.59 -16.68
CA CYS A 168 1.72 -5.58 -17.73
C CYS A 168 0.36 -5.71 -18.46
N VAL A 169 -0.07 -6.94 -18.76
CA VAL A 169 -1.37 -7.18 -19.40
C VAL A 169 -2.50 -6.78 -18.46
N SER A 170 -2.42 -7.19 -17.19
CA SER A 170 -3.42 -6.85 -16.18
C SER A 170 -3.51 -5.35 -15.92
N ALA A 171 -2.38 -4.65 -15.86
CA ALA A 171 -2.31 -3.20 -15.71
C ALA A 171 -2.94 -2.47 -16.90
N LYS A 172 -2.62 -2.90 -18.14
CA LYS A 172 -3.20 -2.33 -19.36
C LYS A 172 -4.71 -2.51 -19.38
N ASN A 173 -5.20 -3.72 -19.10
CA ASN A 173 -6.64 -4.01 -19.12
C ASN A 173 -7.38 -3.24 -18.03
N ALA A 174 -6.85 -3.22 -16.81
CA ALA A 174 -7.43 -2.45 -15.71
C ALA A 174 -7.51 -0.95 -16.05
N PHE A 175 -6.42 -0.38 -16.58
CA PHE A 175 -6.38 1.02 -16.95
C PHE A 175 -7.37 1.36 -18.07
N MET A 176 -7.44 0.56 -19.13
CA MET A 176 -8.39 0.78 -20.23
C MET A 176 -9.85 0.70 -19.75
N LEU A 177 -10.18 -0.29 -18.91
CA LEU A 177 -11.53 -0.46 -18.35
C LEU A 177 -11.93 0.76 -17.50
N LEU A 178 -11.02 1.25 -16.67
CA LEU A 178 -11.24 2.41 -15.82
C LEU A 178 -11.36 3.71 -16.63
N MET A 179 -10.51 3.91 -17.64
CA MET A 179 -10.55 5.13 -18.47
C MET A 179 -11.84 5.25 -19.28
N ARG A 180 -12.39 4.13 -19.77
CA ARG A 180 -13.71 4.11 -20.43
C ARG A 180 -14.86 4.49 -19.49
N ASN A 181 -14.67 4.28 -18.18
CA ASN A 181 -15.67 4.52 -17.15
C ASN A 181 -15.25 5.61 -16.16
N ILE A 182 -14.40 6.55 -16.59
CA ILE A 182 -13.69 7.48 -15.70
C ILE A 182 -14.64 8.29 -14.80
N VAL A 183 -15.81 8.68 -15.29
CA VAL A 183 -16.80 9.42 -14.49
C VAL A 183 -17.28 8.60 -13.30
N ARG A 184 -17.57 7.31 -13.51
CA ARG A 184 -17.99 6.39 -12.43
C ARG A 184 -16.85 6.15 -11.45
N VAL A 185 -15.62 6.02 -11.94
CA VAL A 185 -14.42 5.86 -11.11
C VAL A 185 -14.26 7.07 -10.18
N VAL A 186 -14.33 8.29 -10.72
CA VAL A 186 -14.14 9.52 -9.94
C VAL A 186 -15.25 9.67 -8.89
N VAL A 187 -16.51 9.42 -9.24
CA VAL A 187 -17.62 9.50 -8.28
C VAL A 187 -17.44 8.47 -7.17
N LEU A 188 -17.11 7.22 -7.50
CA LEU A 188 -16.89 6.17 -6.53
C LEU A 188 -15.73 6.52 -5.58
N ASP A 189 -14.60 6.97 -6.12
CA ASP A 189 -13.41 7.36 -5.35
C ASP A 189 -13.76 8.45 -4.32
N LYS A 190 -14.45 9.52 -4.75
CA LYS A 190 -14.86 10.61 -3.85
C LYS A 190 -15.85 10.19 -2.77
N VAL A 191 -16.85 9.39 -3.13
CA VAL A 191 -17.84 8.88 -2.16
C VAL A 191 -17.16 7.95 -1.16
N THR A 192 -16.28 7.07 -1.63
CA THR A 192 -15.56 6.10 -0.79
C THR A 192 -14.62 6.81 0.17
N ASP A 193 -13.85 7.78 -0.31
CA ASP A 193 -12.97 8.59 0.54
C ASP A 193 -13.74 9.31 1.64
N LEU A 194 -14.89 9.90 1.32
CA LEU A 194 -15.73 10.60 2.30
C LEU A 194 -16.30 9.64 3.35
N LEU A 195 -16.82 8.49 2.93
CA LEU A 195 -17.39 7.48 3.83
C LEU A 195 -16.32 6.89 4.76
N LEU A 196 -15.15 6.52 4.20
CA LEU A 196 -14.04 5.99 4.99
C LEU A 196 -13.46 7.05 5.92
N LEU A 197 -13.46 8.34 5.54
CA LEU A 197 -13.04 9.44 6.41
C LEU A 197 -13.98 9.58 7.61
N PHE A 198 -15.30 9.63 7.40
CA PHE A 198 -16.26 9.69 8.51
C PHE A 198 -16.15 8.47 9.42
N GLY A 199 -15.96 7.27 8.86
CA GLY A 199 -15.72 6.05 9.64
C GLY A 199 -14.48 6.16 10.54
N LYS A 200 -13.36 6.67 10.02
CA LYS A 200 -12.12 6.89 10.81
C LYS A 200 -12.33 7.94 11.90
N LEU A 201 -12.96 9.07 11.57
CA LEU A 201 -13.22 10.15 12.52
C LEU A 201 -14.14 9.69 13.66
N LEU A 202 -15.13 8.85 13.37
CA LEU A 202 -16.00 8.28 14.40
C LEU A 202 -15.22 7.39 15.37
N VAL A 203 -14.38 6.47 14.87
CA VAL A 203 -13.56 5.60 15.74
C VAL A 203 -12.62 6.42 16.61
N VAL A 204 -11.92 7.40 16.03
CA VAL A 204 -10.99 8.26 16.77
C VAL A 204 -11.72 9.15 17.77
N GLY A 205 -12.89 9.69 17.40
CA GLY A 205 -13.72 10.50 18.28
C GLY A 205 -14.24 9.72 19.49
N CYS A 206 -14.71 8.49 19.29
CA CYS A 206 -15.15 7.63 20.40
C CYS A 206 -14.03 7.31 21.38
N VAL A 207 -12.81 7.05 20.89
CA VAL A 207 -11.65 6.79 21.75
C VAL A 207 -11.19 8.06 22.47
N GLY A 208 -11.20 9.21 21.78
CA GLY A 208 -10.80 10.51 22.35
C GLY A 208 -11.75 11.03 23.43
N LEU A 209 -13.05 10.69 23.37
CA LEU A 209 -14.05 11.08 24.36
C LEU A 209 -14.16 10.11 25.55
N GLY A 210 -13.39 9.03 25.56
CA GLY A 210 -13.40 8.06 26.66
C GLY A 210 -12.93 8.68 27.97
N LYS A 211 -13.83 8.83 28.94
CA LYS A 211 -13.58 9.44 30.27
C LYS A 211 -12.59 8.67 31.18
N ASN A 212 -11.97 7.61 30.69
CA ASN A 212 -11.10 6.73 31.47
C ASN A 212 -9.68 7.30 31.70
N PHE A 213 -9.36 8.49 31.18
CA PHE A 213 -8.04 9.11 31.30
C PHE A 213 -7.94 10.16 32.43
N GLU A 214 -9.04 10.45 33.12
CA GLU A 214 -9.07 11.34 34.28
C GLU A 214 -8.76 10.55 35.57
N SER A 215 -7.50 10.15 35.74
CA SER A 215 -7.03 9.60 37.02
C SER A 215 -6.33 10.69 37.83
N PRO A 216 -6.65 10.88 39.13
CA PRO A 216 -6.07 11.95 39.96
C PRO A 216 -4.55 11.79 40.23
N HIS A 217 -3.95 10.67 39.83
CA HIS A 217 -2.53 10.37 40.03
C HIS A 217 -1.63 10.61 38.79
N LEU A 218 -2.16 11.11 37.67
CA LEU A 218 -1.37 11.35 36.44
C LEU A 218 -1.00 12.84 36.28
N ASN A 219 0.31 13.15 36.32
CA ASN A 219 0.83 14.50 36.06
C ASN A 219 0.74 14.94 34.58
N TYR A 220 0.71 13.98 33.63
CA TYR A 220 0.67 14.25 32.19
C TYR A 220 -0.48 13.49 31.50
N TYR A 221 -1.73 13.86 31.81
CA TYR A 221 -2.93 13.20 31.26
C TYR A 221 -3.05 13.30 29.73
N TRP A 222 -2.47 14.33 29.09
CA TRP A 222 -2.55 14.55 27.65
C TRP A 222 -1.75 13.52 26.83
N LEU A 223 -0.65 12.98 27.39
CA LEU A 223 0.22 12.05 26.69
C LEU A 223 -0.48 10.69 26.42
N PRO A 224 -1.12 10.03 27.41
CA PRO A 224 -1.97 8.85 27.17
C PRO A 224 -3.12 9.09 26.20
N ILE A 225 -3.74 10.28 26.23
CA ILE A 225 -4.82 10.63 25.31
C ILE A 225 -4.29 10.71 23.87
N MET A 226 -3.16 11.39 23.65
CA MET A 226 -2.52 11.48 22.34
C MET A 226 -2.07 10.12 21.80
N THR A 227 -1.45 9.28 22.64
CA THR A 227 -1.03 7.94 22.22
C THR A 227 -2.23 7.03 21.90
N SER A 228 -3.31 7.13 22.68
CA SER A 228 -4.57 6.40 22.44
C SER A 228 -5.24 6.84 21.14
N ILE A 229 -5.37 8.15 20.91
CA ILE A 229 -5.93 8.71 19.66
C ILE A 229 -5.11 8.29 18.45
N LEU A 230 -3.77 8.37 18.54
CA LEU A 230 -2.89 7.95 17.46
C LEU A 230 -3.01 6.44 17.20
N GLY A 231 -3.03 5.62 18.25
CA GLY A 231 -3.23 4.17 18.15
C GLY A 231 -4.55 3.82 17.49
N ALA A 232 -5.65 4.46 17.92
CA ALA A 232 -6.97 4.29 17.33
C ALA A 232 -6.99 4.67 15.84
N TYR A 233 -6.34 5.78 15.47
CA TYR A 233 -6.25 6.21 14.08
C TYR A 233 -5.48 5.20 13.21
N VAL A 234 -4.35 4.67 13.70
CA VAL A 234 -3.55 3.66 12.99
C VAL A 234 -4.36 2.38 12.78
N ILE A 235 -5.00 1.88 13.85
CA ILE A 235 -5.82 0.66 13.80
C ILE A 235 -7.01 0.87 12.85
N ALA A 236 -7.76 1.96 13.01
CA ALA A 236 -8.88 2.30 12.14
C ALA A 236 -8.43 2.38 10.68
N SER A 237 -7.30 3.04 10.39
CA SER A 237 -6.77 3.14 9.03
C SER A 237 -6.42 1.77 8.44
N GLY A 238 -5.89 0.86 9.25
CA GLY A 238 -5.67 -0.54 8.85
C GLY A 238 -6.96 -1.25 8.46
N PHE A 239 -7.98 -1.21 9.32
CA PHE A 239 -9.29 -1.82 9.04
C PHE A 239 -9.96 -1.21 7.80
N PHE A 240 -10.05 0.11 7.73
CA PHE A 240 -10.69 0.80 6.60
C PHE A 240 -9.93 0.63 5.28
N SER A 241 -8.62 0.30 5.31
CA SER A 241 -7.89 -0.05 4.09
C SER A 241 -8.44 -1.31 3.39
N VAL A 242 -8.94 -2.28 4.17
CA VAL A 242 -9.59 -3.49 3.66
C VAL A 242 -10.90 -3.15 2.97
N PHE A 243 -11.70 -2.25 3.56
CA PHE A 243 -12.93 -1.75 2.95
C PHE A 243 -12.66 -1.01 1.64
N GLY A 244 -11.64 -0.15 1.61
CA GLY A 244 -11.20 0.47 0.37
C GLY A 244 -10.88 -0.57 -0.69
N MET A 245 -10.10 -1.62 -0.35
CA MET A 245 -9.77 -2.69 -1.30
C MET A 245 -11.01 -3.47 -1.79
N CYS A 246 -11.98 -3.68 -0.91
CA CYS A 246 -13.26 -4.29 -1.25
C CYS A 246 -14.02 -3.45 -2.29
N VAL A 247 -14.17 -2.14 -2.04
CA VAL A 247 -14.90 -1.24 -2.94
C VAL A 247 -14.27 -1.21 -4.33
N ASP A 248 -12.96 -1.01 -4.42
CA ASP A 248 -12.23 -1.03 -5.70
C ASP A 248 -12.41 -2.37 -6.43
N THR A 249 -12.31 -3.49 -5.71
CA THR A 249 -12.42 -4.82 -6.32
C THR A 249 -13.82 -5.08 -6.86
N LEU A 250 -14.85 -4.82 -6.05
CA LEU A 250 -16.24 -5.03 -6.44
C LEU A 250 -16.61 -4.09 -7.59
N PHE A 251 -16.12 -2.86 -7.57
CA PHE A 251 -16.36 -1.91 -8.65
C PHE A 251 -15.68 -2.33 -9.95
N LEU A 252 -14.43 -2.80 -9.90
CA LEU A 252 -13.76 -3.30 -11.09
C LEU A 252 -14.45 -4.55 -11.64
N CYS A 253 -14.86 -5.48 -10.76
CA CYS A 253 -15.65 -6.65 -11.16
C CYS A 253 -16.98 -6.23 -11.79
N PHE A 254 -17.62 -5.19 -11.25
CA PHE A 254 -18.85 -4.63 -11.80
C PHE A 254 -18.67 -4.02 -13.20
N LEU A 255 -17.61 -3.24 -13.42
CA LEU A 255 -17.31 -2.72 -14.76
C LEU A 255 -17.04 -3.84 -15.76
N GLU A 256 -16.29 -4.87 -15.33
CA GLU A 256 -16.01 -6.05 -16.16
C GLU A 256 -17.28 -6.86 -16.47
N ASP A 257 -18.16 -7.03 -15.49
CA ASP A 257 -19.46 -7.70 -15.63
C ASP A 257 -20.34 -6.98 -16.67
N LEU A 258 -20.29 -5.65 -16.71
CA LEU A 258 -20.99 -4.86 -17.72
C LEU A 258 -20.39 -4.97 -19.14
N GLU A 259 -19.07 -5.14 -19.28
CA GLU A 259 -18.44 -5.32 -20.59
C GLU A 259 -18.60 -6.76 -21.12
N ARG A 260 -18.59 -7.75 -20.22
CA ARG A 260 -18.58 -9.17 -20.58
C ARG A 260 -19.96 -9.79 -20.75
N ASN A 261 -20.91 -9.38 -19.92
CA ASN A 261 -22.22 -10.01 -19.82
C ASN A 261 -23.30 -9.11 -20.41
N ASP A 262 -24.26 -9.71 -21.08
CA ASP A 262 -25.39 -9.01 -21.72
C ASP A 262 -26.72 -9.24 -20.99
N GLY A 263 -26.78 -10.25 -20.11
CA GLY A 263 -27.97 -10.66 -19.40
C GLY A 263 -28.67 -11.87 -20.02
N SER A 264 -28.13 -12.43 -21.11
CA SER A 264 -28.62 -13.66 -21.73
C SER A 264 -28.43 -14.88 -20.80
N PRO A 265 -29.10 -16.01 -21.06
CA PRO A 265 -28.89 -17.25 -20.30
C PRO A 265 -27.44 -17.75 -20.34
N ASP A 266 -26.72 -17.49 -21.43
CA ASP A 266 -25.31 -17.89 -21.59
C ASP A 266 -24.33 -16.92 -20.90
N ARG A 267 -24.71 -15.65 -20.78
CA ARG A 267 -23.90 -14.58 -20.17
C ARG A 267 -24.73 -13.68 -19.25
N PRO A 268 -25.25 -14.21 -18.13
CA PRO A 268 -26.03 -13.42 -17.19
C PRO A 268 -25.11 -12.53 -16.35
N TYR A 269 -25.64 -11.39 -15.90
CA TYR A 269 -24.95 -10.52 -14.96
C TYR A 269 -24.82 -11.16 -13.59
N TYR A 270 -23.66 -10.99 -12.95
CA TYR A 270 -23.36 -11.48 -11.60
C TYR A 270 -23.63 -10.45 -10.50
N MET A 271 -23.77 -9.18 -10.88
CA MET A 271 -24.06 -8.08 -9.97
C MET A 271 -25.37 -8.27 -9.17
N SER A 272 -25.50 -7.55 -8.07
CA SER A 272 -26.66 -7.67 -7.18
C SER A 272 -27.97 -7.24 -7.86
N LYS A 273 -29.10 -7.81 -7.42
CA LYS A 273 -30.44 -7.43 -7.91
C LYS A 273 -30.74 -5.94 -7.73
N ALA A 274 -30.23 -5.33 -6.66
CA ALA A 274 -30.37 -3.89 -6.42
C ALA A 274 -29.62 -3.08 -7.49
N LEU A 275 -28.39 -3.48 -7.83
CA LEU A 275 -27.59 -2.79 -8.85
C LEU A 275 -28.19 -2.97 -10.25
N LEU A 276 -28.67 -4.17 -10.58
CA LEU A 276 -29.44 -4.43 -11.80
C LEU A 276 -30.63 -3.48 -11.94
N LYS A 277 -31.42 -3.33 -10.85
CA LYS A 277 -32.57 -2.43 -10.83
C LYS A 277 -32.17 -0.97 -11.03
N ILE A 278 -31.10 -0.52 -10.37
CA ILE A 278 -30.59 0.86 -10.50
C ILE A 278 -30.13 1.15 -11.93
N LEU A 279 -29.55 0.17 -12.61
CA LEU A 279 -29.07 0.31 -13.99
C LEU A 279 -30.13 0.00 -15.07
N GLY A 280 -31.34 -0.42 -14.67
CA GLY A 280 -32.36 -0.88 -15.61
C GLY A 280 -31.97 -2.13 -16.41
N LYS A 281 -31.06 -2.96 -15.87
CA LYS A 281 -30.60 -4.22 -16.47
C LYS A 281 -31.34 -5.40 -15.83
N LYS A 282 -31.49 -6.50 -16.58
CA LYS A 282 -32.10 -7.75 -16.08
C LYS A 282 -31.42 -8.96 -16.71
N ASN A 283 -31.39 -10.06 -15.97
CA ASN A 283 -31.04 -11.37 -16.52
C ASN A 283 -32.31 -12.00 -17.10
N GLU A 284 -32.20 -12.57 -18.29
CA GLU A 284 -33.25 -13.33 -18.92
C GLU A 284 -33.44 -14.65 -18.18
N THR A 285 -34.68 -14.99 -17.86
CA THR A 285 -35.01 -16.27 -17.25
C THR A 285 -35.06 -17.34 -18.33
N PRO A 286 -34.39 -18.50 -18.14
CA PRO A 286 -34.50 -19.62 -19.07
C PRO A 286 -35.96 -20.05 -19.25
N PRO A 287 -36.35 -20.60 -20.42
CA PRO A 287 -37.75 -20.93 -20.75
C PRO A 287 -38.47 -21.89 -19.76
N GLY A 288 -37.76 -22.55 -18.84
CA GLY A 288 -38.33 -23.52 -17.89
C GLY A 288 -38.75 -23.00 -16.52
N ASP A 289 -38.31 -21.80 -16.11
CA ASP A 289 -38.44 -21.37 -14.69
C ASP A 289 -39.69 -20.53 -14.39
N LYS A 290 -40.53 -20.26 -15.41
CA LYS A 290 -41.79 -19.51 -15.24
C LYS A 290 -42.91 -20.31 -14.56
N ARG A 291 -42.71 -21.60 -14.25
CA ARG A 291 -43.75 -22.48 -13.67
C ARG A 291 -43.75 -22.60 -12.13
N LYS A 292 -42.89 -21.87 -11.43
CA LYS A 292 -42.91 -21.81 -9.95
C LYS A 292 -42.98 -20.37 -9.47
N LYS A 293 -44.15 -19.76 -9.60
CA LYS A 293 -44.56 -18.61 -8.81
C LYS A 293 -45.83 -18.97 -8.06
#